data_AF-A0A7T8DV81-F1
#
_entry.id   AF-A0A7T8DV81-F1
#
_cell.length_a   1.000
_cell.length_b   1.000
_cell.length_c   1.000
_cell.angle_alpha   90.00
_cell.angle_beta   90.00
_cell.angle_gamma   90.00
#
_symmetry.space_group_name_H-M   'P 1'
#
loop_
_entity.id
_entity.type
_entity.pdbx_description
1 polymer ?
#
loop_
_entity_poly.entity_id
_entity_poly.type
_entity_poly.pdbx_seq_one_letter_code
_entity_poly.pdbx_strand_id
1 'polypeptide(L)' 'MAKIFKFIYPIILFFFLLLISNKASAAVIPCKIDEDCPQTKIVNLNLNTYFYRCIKNLCTFVKDT' A
#
# COMPACT_ATOMS: atom_id res chain seq x y z
N MET A 1 -25.31 17.67 -25.74
CA MET A 1 -25.06 17.24 -24.34
C MET A 1 -24.40 15.85 -24.24
N ALA A 2 -24.68 14.90 -25.14
CA ALA A 2 -24.03 13.58 -25.18
C ALA A 2 -22.49 13.58 -25.34
N LYS A 3 -21.89 14.63 -25.91
CA LYS A 3 -20.43 14.76 -26.02
C LYS A 3 -19.73 14.88 -24.66
N ILE A 4 -20.37 15.50 -23.66
CA ILE A 4 -19.78 15.73 -22.33
C ILE A 4 -19.76 14.43 -21.52
N PHE A 5 -20.83 13.61 -21.64
CA PHE A 5 -20.91 12.30 -20.99
C PHE A 5 -19.79 11.34 -21.42
N LYS A 6 -19.30 11.44 -22.67
CA LYS A 6 -18.18 10.62 -23.16
C LYS A 6 -16.86 10.89 -22.43
N PHE A 7 -16.68 12.09 -21.88
CA PHE A 7 -15.46 12.46 -21.14
C PHE A 7 -15.60 12.24 -19.63
N ILE A 8 -16.80 12.40 -19.09
CA ILE A 8 -17.06 12.22 -17.66
C ILE A 8 -16.90 10.74 -17.25
N TYR A 9 -17.37 9.81 -18.07
CA TYR A 9 -17.34 8.38 -17.77
C TYR A 9 -15.92 7.82 -17.53
N PRO A 10 -14.92 8.03 -18.42
CA PRO A 10 -13.56 7.55 -18.18
C PRO A 10 -12.87 8.24 -16.99
N ILE A 11 -13.18 9.50 -16.72
CA ILE A 11 -12.62 10.24 -15.57
C ILE A 11 -13.12 9.63 -14.25
N ILE A 12 -14.42 9.37 -14.15
CA ILE A 12 -15.01 8.72 -12.97
C ILE A 12 -14.39 7.33 -12.78
N LEU A 13 -14.26 6.55 -13.86
CA LEU A 13 -13.63 5.22 -13.82
C LEU A 13 -12.19 5.30 -13.29
N PHE A 14 -11.43 6.28 -13.75
CA PHE A 14 -10.06 6.52 -13.30
C PHE A 14 -9.98 6.87 -11.80
N PHE A 15 -10.89 7.71 -11.30
CA PHE A 15 -10.97 8.00 -9.86
C PHE A 15 -11.32 6.77 -9.02
N PHE A 16 -12.24 5.92 -9.49
CA PHE A 16 -12.55 4.65 -8.82
C PHE A 16 -11.34 3.72 -8.77
N LEU A 17 -10.61 3.59 -9.88
CA LEU A 17 -9.39 2.79 -9.95
C LEU A 17 -8.31 3.31 -8.98
N LEU A 18 -8.13 4.62 -8.90
CA LEU A 18 -7.21 5.26 -7.94
C LEU A 18 -7.61 5.00 -6.48
N LEU A 19 -8.90 5.11 -6.16
CA LEU A 19 -9.43 4.84 -4.82
C LEU A 19 -9.21 3.39 -4.41
N ILE A 20 -9.45 2.44 -5.32
CA ILE A 20 -9.21 1.01 -5.08
C ILE A 20 -7.72 0.74 -4.92
N SER A 21 -6.87 1.33 -5.76
CA SER A 21 -5.42 1.18 -5.68
C SER A 21 -4.88 1.70 -4.34
N ASN A 22 -5.35 2.85 -3.86
CA ASN A 22 -4.94 3.39 -2.55
C ASN A 22 -5.40 2.50 -1.38
N LYS A 23 -6.57 1.86 -1.48
CA LYS A 23 -7.02 0.88 -0.48
C LYS A 23 -6.20 -0.41 -0.52
N ALA A 24 -5.75 -0.82 -1.70
CA ALA A 24 -4.92 -2.01 -1.86
C ALA A 24 -3.47 -1.79 -1.37
N SER A 25 -2.89 -0.61 -1.59
CA SER A 25 -1.55 -0.25 -1.06
C SER A 25 -1.58 0.06 0.43
N ALA A 26 -2.71 0.55 0.96
CA ALA A 26 -2.98 0.67 2.38
C ALA A 26 -3.61 -0.60 2.99
N ALA A 27 -3.41 -1.78 2.38
CA ALA A 27 -3.80 -3.05 2.97
C ALA A 27 -3.01 -3.22 4.27
N VAL A 28 -3.61 -2.77 5.36
CA VAL A 28 -3.04 -2.87 6.69
C VAL A 28 -3.02 -4.36 7.01
N ILE A 29 -1.84 -4.98 6.87
CA ILE A 29 -1.68 -6.40 7.11
C ILE A 29 -1.77 -6.59 8.63
N PRO A 30 -2.84 -7.24 9.14
CA PRO A 30 -2.93 -7.49 10.56
C PRO A 30 -1.90 -8.55 10.95
N CYS A 31 -1.33 -8.41 12.13
CA CYS A 31 -0.34 -9.34 12.67
C CYS A 31 -0.55 -9.53 14.17
N LYS A 32 -0.11 -10.66 14.72
CA LYS A 32 0.01 -10.90 16.16
C LYS A 32 1.47 -10.93 16.59
N ILE A 33 2.34 -11.45 15.73
CA ILE A 33 3.79 -11.54 15.92
C ILE A 33 4.52 -11.02 14.69
N ASP A 34 5.80 -10.66 14.85
CA ASP A 34 6.64 -10.13 13.76
C ASP A 34 6.74 -11.11 12.58
N GLU A 35 6.65 -12.42 12.84
CA GLU A 35 6.73 -13.48 11.83
C GLU A 35 5.50 -13.57 10.93
N ASP A 36 4.36 -13.01 11.36
CA ASP A 36 3.14 -12.91 10.54
C ASP A 36 3.31 -11.90 9.40
N CYS A 37 4.27 -10.98 9.55
CA CYS A 37 4.54 -9.96 8.55
C CYS A 37 5.43 -10.51 7.42
N PRO A 38 5.23 -10.03 6.19
CA PRO A 38 6.07 -10.44 5.07
C PRO A 38 7.53 -10.09 5.36
N GLN A 39 8.39 -11.11 5.45
CA GLN A 39 9.81 -10.97 5.72
C GLN A 39 10.58 -10.53 4.46
N THR A 40 10.05 -9.56 3.71
CA THR A 40 10.77 -8.96 2.60
C THR A 40 11.78 -7.98 3.16
N LYS A 41 13.06 -8.39 3.21
CA LYS A 41 14.17 -7.45 3.38
C LYS A 41 14.20 -6.58 2.14
N ILE A 42 13.59 -5.40 2.21
CA ILE A 42 13.73 -4.40 1.15
C ILE A 42 15.10 -3.77 1.35
N VAL A 43 16.10 -4.35 0.67
CA VAL A 43 17.43 -3.75 0.56
C VAL A 43 17.27 -2.56 -0.38
N ASN A 44 17.03 -1.38 0.20
CA ASN A 44 17.14 -0.16 -0.58
C ASN A 44 18.63 0.03 -0.93
N LEU A 45 18.92 0.50 -2.14
CA LEU A 45 20.26 0.67 -2.72
C LEU A 45 21.22 1.56 -1.88
N ASN A 46 20.75 2.06 -0.73
CA ASN A 46 21.35 3.08 0.11
C ASN A 46 21.57 2.61 1.56
N LEU A 47 21.98 1.34 1.75
CA LEU A 47 22.44 0.71 3.01
C LEU A 47 21.44 0.68 4.20
N ASN A 48 20.26 1.28 4.10
CA ASN A 48 19.23 1.14 5.12
C ASN A 48 18.42 -0.14 4.85
N THR A 49 18.61 -1.14 5.71
CA THR A 49 17.76 -2.31 5.78
C THR A 49 16.42 -1.90 6.39
N TYR A 50 15.33 -2.07 5.64
CA TYR A 50 13.98 -1.93 6.18
C TYR A 50 13.36 -3.33 6.30
N PHE A 51 12.72 -3.58 7.43
CA PHE A 51 11.97 -4.80 7.68
C PHE A 51 10.57 -4.47 8.19
N TYR A 52 9.64 -5.39 7.99
CA TYR A 52 8.33 -5.28 8.60
C TYR A 52 8.37 -5.75 10.04
N ARG A 53 7.73 -5.01 10.93
CA ARG A 53 7.54 -5.36 12.34
C ARG A 53 6.07 -5.28 12.69
N CYS A 54 5.62 -6.13 13.59
CA CYS A 54 4.25 -6.08 14.08
C CYS A 54 4.13 -5.03 15.18
N ILE A 55 3.52 -3.88 14.86
CA ILE A 55 3.31 -2.78 15.79
C ILE A 55 1.82 -2.50 15.88
N LYS A 56 1.26 -2.57 17.09
CA LYS A 56 -0.18 -2.39 17.34
C LYS A 56 -1.05 -3.30 16.46
N ASN A 57 -0.63 -4.55 16.30
CA ASN A 57 -1.28 -5.57 15.48
C ASN A 57 -1.29 -5.27 13.96
N LEU A 58 -0.38 -4.41 13.50
CA LEU A 58 -0.26 -4.04 12.08
C LEU A 58 1.20 -4.15 11.64
N CYS A 59 1.43 -4.72 10.46
CA CYS A 59 2.76 -4.77 9.87
C CYS A 59 3.20 -3.37 9.45
N THR A 60 4.28 -2.90 10.05
CA THR A 60 4.80 -1.55 9.87
C THR A 60 6.24 -1.63 9.39
N PHE A 61 6.63 -0.76 8.45
CA PHE A 61 8.03 -0.66 8.01
C PHE A 61 8.89 0.04 9.06
N VAL A 62 9.95 -0.62 9.50
CA VAL A 62 10.92 -0.09 10.47
C VAL A 62 12.33 -0.18 9.87
N LYS A 63 13.17 0.81 10.18
CA LYS A 63 14.59 0.82 9.81
C LYS A 63 15.40 0.02 10.84
N ASP A 64 16.29 -0.84 10.37
CA ASP A 64 17.34 -1.45 11.20
C ASP A 64 18.37 -0.38 11.55
N THR A 65 18.44 -0.01 12.84
CA THR A 65 19.40 0.94 13.41
C THR A 65 20.65 0.24 13.88
#